data_AF-A0A3S7GV25-F1
#
_entry.id   AF-A0A3S7GV25-F1
#
_cell.length_a   1.000
_cell.length_b   1.000
_cell.length_c   1.000
_cell.angle_alpha   90.00
_cell.angle_beta   90.00
_cell.angle_gamma   90.00
#
_symmetry.space_group_name_H-M   'P 1'
#
loop_
_entity.id
_entity.type
_entity.pdbx_description
1 polymer ?
#
loop_
_entity_poly.entity_id
_entity_poly.type
_entity_poly.pdbx_seq_one_letter_code
_entity_poly.pdbx_strand_id
1 'polypeptide(L)'
;MSTTEKQRQQQAELQKKLWSIANDLRGNMDASEFRNYILGLIFYRFLSEKTEEEVAELLKEDNISYAEAWEDEEYREALQQELINLIGFVIEPQDLFSHLIQKIETQTFEIEDLHKAINKIEESTRGEDSEEDFDHLFADMDLNATRLGNTNAARTKLISKVMVNLATLPFVHSDIEIDMLGDAYEYLIGQFAANAGKKAGEFYTPQQVSKILAKIVTTNKPNLKNVYDPTCGSGSLLLRVGREADVRFYYGQEYNNTTFNLARMNMLLHDVNYTRFKIDNDDTLENPAFRGEKFDAVVANPPYSAKWSADPSFLDDERFSGYGKLAPKSKADFAFIQHMIHYLDDNGTMAVVLPHGVLFRGAAEGTIRKYLIEEKNYLDAVIGLPANLFFGTSIPTSILVFKKCREDSDNVLFIDASQSFEKGKNQNLLTDEDVDKIVETYRNRETIDKFSYVATLDEIKDNDYNLNIPRYVDTFEEEEPIDLDLVQQQLTDIDKEITDVESEINDYLKELGVLKND
;
A
#
# COMPACT_ATOMS: atom_id res chain seq x y z
N MET A 1 -9.50 -11.33 -27.74
CA MET A 1 -9.12 -10.98 -26.36
C MET A 1 -8.91 -12.25 -25.58
N SER A 2 -7.78 -12.38 -24.92
CA SER A 2 -7.54 -13.46 -23.96
C SER A 2 -8.47 -13.32 -22.75
N THR A 3 -8.66 -14.39 -21.97
CA THR A 3 -9.46 -14.35 -20.73
C THR A 3 -8.93 -13.31 -19.75
N THR A 4 -7.60 -13.16 -19.67
CA THR A 4 -6.90 -12.19 -18.83
C THR A 4 -7.13 -10.73 -19.25
N GLU A 5 -7.19 -10.45 -20.56
CA GLU A 5 -7.50 -9.10 -21.07
C GLU A 5 -8.94 -8.69 -20.74
N LYS A 6 -9.89 -9.63 -20.84
CA LYS A 6 -11.29 -9.37 -20.47
C LYS A 6 -11.44 -9.09 -18.97
N GLN A 7 -10.75 -9.85 -18.12
CA GLN A 7 -10.75 -9.62 -16.67
C GLN A 7 -10.17 -8.26 -16.30
N ARG A 8 -9.02 -7.87 -16.88
CA ARG A 8 -8.43 -6.53 -16.70
C ARG A 8 -9.39 -5.41 -17.10
N GLN A 9 -10.13 -5.59 -18.19
CA GLN A 9 -11.10 -4.59 -18.64
C GLN A 9 -12.30 -4.49 -17.69
N GLN A 10 -12.85 -5.62 -17.25
CA GLN A 10 -13.95 -5.66 -16.27
C GLN A 10 -13.54 -5.01 -14.94
N GLN A 11 -12.34 -5.32 -14.45
CA GLN A 11 -11.77 -4.72 -13.25
C GLN A 11 -11.63 -3.19 -13.39
N ALA A 12 -11.08 -2.71 -14.52
CA ALA A 12 -10.95 -1.27 -14.77
C ALA A 12 -12.30 -0.56 -14.87
N GLU A 13 -13.31 -1.19 -15.47
CA GLU A 13 -14.68 -0.67 -15.54
C GLU A 13 -15.33 -0.60 -14.14
N LEU A 14 -15.14 -1.63 -13.32
CA LEU A 14 -15.62 -1.68 -11.93
C LEU A 14 -14.98 -0.56 -11.09
N GLN A 15 -13.65 -0.44 -11.14
CA GLN A 15 -12.89 0.61 -10.46
C GLN A 15 -13.38 2.01 -10.85
N LYS A 16 -13.57 2.25 -12.15
CA LYS A 16 -14.09 3.52 -12.68
C LYS A 16 -15.51 3.80 -12.21
N LYS A 17 -16.39 2.79 -12.21
CA LYS A 17 -17.78 2.93 -11.79
C LYS A 17 -17.87 3.21 -10.28
N LEU A 18 -17.12 2.50 -9.46
CA LEU A 18 -17.01 2.74 -8.01
C LEU A 18 -16.51 4.15 -7.69
N TRP A 19 -15.46 4.60 -8.40
CA TRP A 19 -14.97 5.97 -8.23
C TRP A 19 -15.96 7.03 -8.71
N SER A 20 -16.73 6.76 -9.78
CA SER A 20 -17.82 7.65 -10.21
C SER A 20 -18.90 7.75 -9.14
N ILE A 21 -19.36 6.61 -8.60
CA ILE A 21 -20.31 6.54 -7.49
C ILE A 21 -19.77 7.36 -6.31
N ALA A 22 -18.48 7.24 -6.00
CA ALA A 22 -17.85 8.02 -4.94
C ALA A 22 -17.90 9.53 -5.19
N ASN A 23 -17.58 9.98 -6.40
CA ASN A 23 -17.61 11.40 -6.75
C ASN A 23 -19.03 11.97 -6.86
N ASP A 24 -19.98 11.19 -7.37
CA ASP A 24 -21.35 11.63 -7.60
C ASP A 24 -22.15 11.72 -6.30
N LEU A 25 -21.72 10.98 -5.26
CA LEU A 25 -22.44 10.85 -3.99
C LEU A 25 -21.78 11.61 -2.84
N ARG A 26 -20.50 11.96 -2.93
CA ARG A 26 -19.84 12.80 -1.90
C ARG A 26 -20.47 14.20 -1.80
N GLY A 27 -21.07 14.71 -2.87
CA GLY A 27 -21.67 16.06 -2.88
C GLY A 27 -20.67 17.13 -2.43
N ASN A 28 -20.97 17.82 -1.32
CA ASN A 28 -20.10 18.84 -0.71
C ASN A 28 -19.15 18.28 0.38
N MET A 29 -19.20 16.98 0.66
CA MET A 29 -18.32 16.36 1.66
C MET A 29 -16.89 16.23 1.13
N ASP A 30 -15.92 16.31 2.04
CA ASP A 30 -14.53 16.02 1.70
C ASP A 30 -14.35 14.54 1.33
N ALA A 31 -13.44 14.26 0.40
CA ALA A 31 -13.20 12.90 -0.08
C ALA A 31 -12.77 11.94 1.05
N SER A 32 -12.01 12.43 2.04
CA SER A 32 -11.56 11.62 3.18
C SER A 32 -12.71 11.24 4.12
N GLU A 33 -13.74 12.09 4.22
CA GLU A 33 -14.90 11.82 5.07
C GLU A 33 -15.86 10.84 4.39
N PHE A 34 -16.08 11.00 3.08
CA PHE A 34 -16.98 10.13 2.34
C PHE A 34 -16.43 8.71 2.17
N ARG A 35 -15.09 8.56 2.19
CA ARG A 35 -14.38 7.28 2.19
C ARG A 35 -14.98 6.27 3.18
N ASN A 36 -15.14 6.66 4.44
CA ASN A 36 -15.56 5.72 5.49
C ASN A 36 -16.96 5.15 5.23
N TYR A 37 -17.87 5.94 4.64
CA TYR A 37 -19.22 5.50 4.28
C TYR A 37 -19.23 4.55 3.09
N ILE A 38 -18.52 4.87 2.01
CA ILE A 38 -18.49 3.99 0.84
C ILE A 38 -17.79 2.69 1.14
N LEU A 39 -16.65 2.74 1.80
CA LEU A 39 -15.89 1.53 2.13
C LEU A 39 -16.69 0.66 3.11
N GLY A 40 -17.31 1.24 4.14
CA GLY A 40 -18.19 0.52 5.06
C GLY A 40 -19.42 -0.10 4.36
N LEU A 41 -20.06 0.60 3.42
CA LEU A 41 -21.21 0.03 2.69
C LEU A 41 -20.82 -1.07 1.70
N ILE A 42 -19.67 -0.95 1.04
CA ILE A 42 -19.11 -2.01 0.18
C ILE A 42 -18.81 -3.24 1.03
N PHE A 43 -18.20 -3.03 2.20
CA PHE A 43 -17.87 -4.09 3.13
C PHE A 43 -19.13 -4.77 3.70
N TYR A 44 -20.12 -4.01 4.14
CA TYR A 44 -21.39 -4.54 4.60
C TYR A 44 -22.09 -5.40 3.52
N ARG A 45 -22.08 -4.92 2.28
CA ARG A 45 -22.59 -5.70 1.14
C ARG A 45 -21.83 -7.01 0.97
N PHE A 46 -20.50 -6.98 1.05
CA PHE A 46 -19.68 -8.19 0.96
C PHE A 46 -20.04 -9.20 2.06
N LEU A 47 -20.13 -8.77 3.32
CA LEU A 47 -20.52 -9.64 4.43
C LEU A 47 -21.92 -10.26 4.20
N SER A 48 -22.87 -9.46 3.72
CA SER A 48 -24.21 -9.92 3.38
C SER A 48 -24.21 -11.00 2.30
N GLU A 49 -23.53 -10.75 1.18
CA GLU A 49 -23.51 -11.69 0.06
C GLU A 49 -22.72 -12.97 0.42
N LYS A 50 -21.66 -12.84 1.22
CA LYS A 50 -20.93 -13.99 1.77
C LYS A 50 -21.84 -14.84 2.67
N THR A 51 -22.66 -14.22 3.51
CA THR A 51 -23.65 -14.94 4.31
C THR A 51 -24.66 -15.67 3.43
N GLU A 52 -25.19 -15.01 2.39
CA GLU A 52 -26.12 -15.63 1.45
C GLU A 52 -25.50 -16.84 0.72
N GLU A 53 -24.23 -16.75 0.33
CA GLU A 53 -23.47 -17.83 -0.31
C GLU A 53 -23.30 -19.04 0.62
N GLU A 54 -22.79 -18.83 1.84
CA GLU A 54 -22.57 -19.92 2.81
C GLU A 54 -23.89 -20.58 3.20
N VAL A 55 -24.95 -19.80 3.46
CA VAL A 55 -26.28 -20.35 3.75
C VAL A 55 -26.83 -21.15 2.56
N ALA A 56 -26.65 -20.67 1.33
CA ALA A 56 -27.12 -21.38 0.15
C ALA A 56 -26.44 -22.75 -0.02
N GLU A 57 -25.15 -22.86 0.33
CA GLU A 57 -24.45 -24.15 0.31
C GLU A 57 -24.89 -25.05 1.48
N LEU A 58 -25.09 -24.49 2.68
CA LEU A 58 -25.58 -25.23 3.85
C LEU A 58 -27.00 -25.80 3.64
N LEU A 59 -27.90 -25.06 3.00
CA LEU A 59 -29.31 -25.45 2.78
C LEU A 59 -29.56 -26.15 1.42
N LYS A 60 -28.50 -26.50 0.70
CA LYS A 60 -28.57 -27.01 -0.68
C LYS A 60 -29.41 -28.28 -0.83
N GLU A 61 -29.43 -29.12 0.21
CA GLU A 61 -30.20 -30.37 0.22
C GLU A 61 -31.62 -30.22 0.81
N ASP A 62 -31.87 -29.16 1.58
CA ASP A 62 -33.11 -28.91 2.30
C ASP A 62 -34.22 -28.32 1.42
N ASN A 63 -33.84 -27.65 0.32
CA ASN A 63 -34.77 -27.01 -0.62
C ASN A 63 -35.74 -26.02 0.06
N ILE A 64 -35.24 -25.30 1.06
CA ILE A 64 -35.90 -24.18 1.75
C ILE A 64 -35.06 -22.91 1.57
N SER A 65 -35.72 -21.76 1.61
CA SER A 65 -35.02 -20.46 1.58
C SER A 65 -34.40 -20.12 2.93
N TYR A 66 -33.43 -19.21 2.94
CA TYR A 66 -32.83 -18.72 4.20
C TYR A 66 -33.89 -18.13 5.15
N ALA A 67 -34.84 -17.37 4.63
CA ALA A 67 -35.93 -16.81 5.43
C ALA A 67 -36.81 -17.90 6.06
N GLU A 68 -37.12 -18.98 5.34
CA GLU A 68 -37.89 -20.11 5.88
C GLU A 68 -37.10 -20.88 6.95
N ALA A 69 -35.81 -21.11 6.70
CA ALA A 69 -34.91 -21.76 7.66
C ALA A 69 -34.75 -20.94 8.95
N TRP A 70 -34.72 -19.61 8.84
CA TRP A 70 -34.54 -18.72 10.00
C TRP A 70 -35.76 -18.64 10.94
N GLU A 71 -36.95 -18.96 10.43
CA GLU A 71 -38.18 -19.03 11.23
C GLU A 71 -38.27 -20.33 12.04
N ASP A 72 -37.56 -21.38 11.62
CA ASP A 72 -37.46 -22.64 12.37
C ASP A 72 -36.29 -22.55 13.39
N GLU A 73 -36.58 -22.84 14.66
CA GLU A 73 -35.61 -22.69 15.75
C GLU A 73 -34.39 -23.63 15.60
N GLU A 74 -34.60 -24.86 15.12
CA GLU A 74 -33.53 -25.84 14.96
C GLU A 74 -32.60 -25.45 13.81
N TYR A 75 -33.17 -25.05 12.66
CA TYR A 75 -32.39 -24.54 11.54
C TYR A 75 -31.66 -23.25 11.88
N ARG A 76 -32.31 -22.30 12.57
CA ARG A 76 -31.69 -21.05 12.96
C ARG A 76 -30.47 -21.26 13.86
N GLU A 77 -30.58 -22.08 14.90
CA GLU A 77 -29.47 -22.36 15.81
C GLU A 77 -28.30 -23.06 15.08
N ALA A 78 -28.60 -24.02 14.22
CA ALA A 78 -27.58 -24.71 13.42
C ALA A 78 -26.86 -23.76 12.46
N LEU A 79 -27.61 -22.94 11.70
CA LEU A 79 -27.03 -21.95 10.79
C LEU A 79 -26.17 -20.93 11.53
N GLN A 80 -26.60 -20.45 12.70
CA GLN A 80 -25.81 -19.52 13.51
C GLN A 80 -24.44 -20.12 13.87
N GLN A 81 -24.42 -21.35 14.37
CA GLN A 81 -23.16 -22.02 14.75
C GLN A 81 -22.24 -22.24 13.55
N GLU A 82 -22.78 -22.75 12.43
CA GLU A 82 -21.99 -23.00 11.23
C GLU A 82 -21.44 -21.69 10.62
N LEU A 83 -22.24 -20.62 10.56
CA LEU A 83 -21.79 -19.32 10.05
C LEU A 83 -20.70 -18.68 10.92
N ILE A 84 -20.82 -18.72 12.25
CA ILE A 84 -19.75 -18.25 13.14
C ILE A 84 -18.47 -19.06 12.93
N ASN A 85 -18.57 -20.38 12.80
CA ASN A 85 -17.41 -21.23 12.57
C ASN A 85 -16.74 -20.95 11.20
N LEU A 86 -17.52 -20.77 10.15
CA LEU A 86 -17.02 -20.62 8.77
C LEU A 86 -16.51 -19.21 8.49
N ILE A 87 -17.32 -18.19 8.79
CA ILE A 87 -17.08 -16.80 8.38
C ILE A 87 -16.94 -15.83 9.56
N GLY A 88 -17.25 -16.27 10.78
CA GLY A 88 -17.01 -15.49 12.00
C GLY A 88 -18.12 -14.53 12.39
N PHE A 89 -19.22 -14.44 11.64
CA PHE A 89 -20.33 -13.53 11.93
C PHE A 89 -21.65 -14.06 11.35
N VAL A 90 -22.76 -13.44 11.74
CA VAL A 90 -24.10 -13.78 11.25
C VAL A 90 -24.85 -12.52 10.81
N ILE A 91 -25.47 -12.57 9.63
CA ILE A 91 -26.44 -11.56 9.17
C ILE A 91 -27.80 -12.24 8.99
N GLU A 92 -28.81 -11.75 9.71
CA GLU A 92 -30.18 -12.26 9.64
C GLU A 92 -30.82 -11.95 8.27
N PRO A 93 -31.81 -12.74 7.80
CA PRO A 93 -32.44 -12.53 6.50
C PRO A 93 -33.01 -11.12 6.28
N GLN A 94 -33.62 -10.50 7.31
CA GLN A 94 -34.13 -9.13 7.23
C GLN A 94 -33.05 -8.04 7.18
N ASP A 95 -31.82 -8.38 7.56
CA ASP A 95 -30.71 -7.45 7.64
C ASP A 95 -29.81 -7.55 6.39
N LEU A 96 -29.95 -8.61 5.59
CA LEU A 96 -29.23 -8.76 4.31
C LEU A 96 -29.32 -7.50 3.43
N PHE A 97 -28.22 -7.18 2.76
CA PHE A 97 -28.14 -6.06 1.83
C PHE A 97 -29.22 -6.15 0.76
N SER A 98 -29.47 -7.34 0.21
CA SER A 98 -30.55 -7.60 -0.76
C SER A 98 -31.93 -7.21 -0.21
N HIS A 99 -32.22 -7.55 1.05
CA HIS A 99 -33.45 -7.17 1.75
C HIS A 99 -33.52 -5.65 1.99
N LEU A 100 -32.43 -5.02 2.42
CA LEU A 100 -32.38 -3.56 2.61
C LEU A 100 -32.63 -2.80 1.28
N ILE A 101 -32.11 -3.31 0.16
CA ILE A 101 -32.43 -2.78 -1.17
C ILE A 101 -33.93 -2.91 -1.48
N GLN A 102 -34.54 -4.06 -1.20
CA GLN A 102 -35.98 -4.24 -1.37
C GLN A 102 -36.80 -3.24 -0.52
N LYS A 103 -36.38 -2.94 0.71
CA LYS A 103 -37.00 -1.91 1.55
C LYS A 103 -36.86 -0.51 0.93
N ILE A 104 -35.73 -0.21 0.29
CA ILE A 104 -35.52 1.07 -0.42
C ILE A 104 -36.49 1.17 -1.61
N GLU A 105 -36.61 0.12 -2.42
CA GLU A 105 -37.49 0.08 -3.58
C GLU A 105 -38.97 0.20 -3.21
N THR A 106 -39.37 -0.39 -2.07
CA THR A 106 -40.71 -0.30 -1.51
C THR A 106 -40.96 0.96 -0.67
N GLN A 107 -39.98 1.86 -0.56
CA GLN A 107 -40.05 3.11 0.20
C GLN A 107 -40.32 2.91 1.71
N THR A 108 -39.88 1.80 2.27
CA THR A 108 -40.01 1.45 3.70
C THR A 108 -38.69 1.44 4.46
N PHE A 109 -37.56 1.65 3.77
CA PHE A 109 -36.24 1.73 4.37
C PHE A 109 -36.05 3.02 5.17
N GLU A 110 -35.54 2.89 6.38
CA GLU A 110 -35.03 3.98 7.20
C GLU A 110 -33.56 3.74 7.54
N ILE A 111 -32.78 4.79 7.74
CA ILE A 111 -31.35 4.68 8.04
C ILE A 111 -31.08 3.91 9.34
N GLU A 112 -32.03 3.92 10.27
CA GLU A 112 -32.01 3.11 11.49
C GLU A 112 -32.04 1.60 11.22
N ASP A 113 -32.56 1.15 10.07
CA ASP A 113 -32.50 -0.26 9.68
C ASP A 113 -31.06 -0.69 9.45
N LEU A 114 -30.29 0.11 8.69
CA LEU A 114 -28.87 -0.16 8.46
C LEU A 114 -28.05 -0.07 9.75
N HIS A 115 -28.34 0.89 10.64
CA HIS A 115 -27.69 0.94 11.95
C HIS A 115 -27.91 -0.34 12.76
N LYS A 116 -29.15 -0.85 12.82
CA LYS A 116 -29.46 -2.08 13.55
C LYS A 116 -28.74 -3.27 12.93
N ALA A 117 -28.77 -3.36 11.61
CA ALA A 117 -28.16 -4.44 10.86
C ALA A 117 -26.64 -4.53 11.11
N ILE A 118 -25.94 -3.38 11.10
CA ILE A 118 -24.52 -3.30 11.45
C ILE A 118 -24.26 -3.70 12.90
N ASN A 119 -25.03 -3.18 13.85
CA ASN A 119 -24.83 -3.50 15.27
C ASN A 119 -25.05 -5.00 15.54
N LYS A 120 -25.97 -5.64 14.84
CA LYS A 120 -26.21 -7.08 14.96
C LYS A 120 -25.02 -7.92 14.50
N ILE A 121 -24.22 -7.45 13.56
CA ILE A 121 -22.98 -8.13 13.17
C ILE A 121 -22.05 -8.18 14.39
N GLU A 122 -21.79 -7.04 15.03
CA GLU A 122 -20.94 -6.98 16.23
C GLU A 122 -21.53 -7.77 17.41
N GLU A 123 -22.86 -7.79 17.57
CA GLU A 123 -23.52 -8.60 18.59
C GLU A 123 -23.40 -10.11 18.31
N SER A 124 -23.39 -10.52 17.04
CA SER A 124 -23.29 -11.93 16.65
C SER A 124 -21.93 -12.55 16.97
N THR A 125 -20.87 -11.74 17.06
CA THR A 125 -19.51 -12.22 17.34
C THR A 125 -19.14 -12.18 18.82
N ARG A 126 -20.00 -11.63 19.68
CA ARG A 126 -19.69 -11.43 21.10
C ARG A 126 -19.55 -12.75 21.84
N GLY A 127 -18.38 -12.96 22.44
CA GLY A 127 -18.01 -14.19 23.15
C GLY A 127 -17.44 -15.28 22.24
N GLU A 128 -17.35 -15.03 20.94
CA GLU A 128 -16.79 -15.95 19.94
C GLU A 128 -15.32 -15.59 19.64
N ASP A 129 -14.59 -16.52 19.02
CA ASP A 129 -13.18 -16.31 18.66
C ASP A 129 -12.96 -15.15 17.67
N SER A 130 -14.00 -14.78 16.91
CA SER A 130 -14.00 -13.67 15.95
C SER A 130 -14.31 -12.30 16.56
N GLU A 131 -14.61 -12.20 17.87
CA GLU A 131 -15.04 -10.94 18.51
C GLU A 131 -14.08 -9.77 18.21
N GLU A 132 -12.77 -9.97 18.42
CA GLU A 132 -11.74 -8.94 18.24
C GLU A 132 -11.66 -8.44 16.78
N ASP A 133 -12.00 -9.26 15.80
CA ASP A 133 -11.89 -8.93 14.37
C ASP A 133 -13.07 -8.09 13.87
N PHE A 134 -14.24 -8.20 14.54
CA PHE A 134 -15.46 -7.48 14.19
C PHE A 134 -15.82 -6.36 15.18
N ASP A 135 -15.23 -6.33 16.37
CA ASP A 135 -15.50 -5.29 17.37
C ASP A 135 -15.17 -3.89 16.81
N HIS A 136 -16.16 -3.00 16.90
CA HIS A 136 -16.10 -1.61 16.43
C HIS A 136 -15.67 -1.43 14.96
N LEU A 137 -15.82 -2.46 14.11
CA LEU A 137 -15.33 -2.46 12.74
C LEU A 137 -16.00 -1.38 11.86
N PHE A 138 -17.25 -1.03 12.17
CA PHE A 138 -18.02 0.00 11.47
C PHE A 138 -18.06 1.36 12.19
N ALA A 139 -17.31 1.56 13.28
CA ALA A 139 -17.40 2.75 14.12
C ALA A 139 -17.11 4.07 13.38
N ASP A 140 -16.31 4.03 12.33
CA ASP A 140 -15.98 5.20 11.49
C ASP A 140 -17.10 5.60 10.52
N MET A 141 -18.12 4.76 10.35
CA MET A 141 -19.28 5.00 9.52
C MET A 141 -20.43 5.59 10.36
N ASP A 142 -20.25 6.82 10.85
CA ASP A 142 -21.27 7.52 11.64
C ASP A 142 -22.47 7.94 10.76
N LEU A 143 -23.53 7.12 10.71
CA LEU A 143 -24.74 7.44 9.94
C LEU A 143 -25.60 8.53 10.61
N ASN A 144 -25.24 9.00 11.81
CA ASN A 144 -25.86 10.15 12.45
C ASN A 144 -25.17 11.47 12.10
N ALA A 145 -24.07 11.46 11.34
CA ALA A 145 -23.34 12.67 11.03
C ALA A 145 -24.18 13.68 10.21
N THR A 146 -24.19 14.94 10.64
CA THR A 146 -24.94 16.04 9.98
C THR A 146 -24.46 16.30 8.55
N ARG A 147 -23.22 15.94 8.23
CA ARG A 147 -22.63 16.01 6.89
C ARG A 147 -23.34 15.12 5.86
N LEU A 148 -23.96 14.01 6.29
CA LEU A 148 -24.81 13.18 5.42
C LEU A 148 -26.17 13.84 5.12
N GLY A 149 -26.58 14.77 5.97
CA GLY A 149 -27.87 15.45 5.90
C GLY A 149 -28.33 15.92 7.28
N ASN A 150 -28.99 17.09 7.32
CA ASN A 150 -29.46 17.68 8.58
C ASN A 150 -30.75 17.03 9.14
N THR A 151 -31.37 16.09 8.41
CA THR A 151 -32.59 15.40 8.81
C THR A 151 -32.48 13.91 8.53
N ASN A 152 -33.21 13.07 9.29
CA ASN A 152 -33.29 11.62 9.02
C ASN A 152 -33.62 11.35 7.54
N ALA A 153 -34.67 11.97 7.01
CA ALA A 153 -35.06 11.80 5.62
C ALA A 153 -33.95 12.16 4.62
N ALA A 154 -33.14 13.18 4.89
CA ALA A 154 -32.02 13.55 4.02
C ALA A 154 -30.89 12.50 4.07
N ARG A 155 -30.56 12.01 5.28
CA ARG A 155 -29.54 10.96 5.48
C ARG A 155 -29.99 9.64 4.85
N THR A 156 -31.22 9.20 5.13
CA THR A 156 -31.86 8.03 4.51
C THR A 156 -31.77 8.13 3.00
N LYS A 157 -32.21 9.25 2.41
CA LYS A 157 -32.16 9.45 0.95
C LYS A 157 -30.75 9.33 0.36
N LEU A 158 -29.74 9.90 1.03
CA LEU A 158 -28.36 9.82 0.55
C LEU A 158 -27.84 8.38 0.61
N ILE A 159 -27.98 7.71 1.75
CA ILE A 159 -27.54 6.32 1.96
C ILE A 159 -28.27 5.37 1.01
N SER A 160 -29.59 5.50 0.86
CA SER A 160 -30.36 4.70 -0.11
C SER A 160 -29.85 4.89 -1.53
N LYS A 161 -29.49 6.13 -1.92
CA LYS A 161 -28.89 6.38 -3.24
C LYS A 161 -27.55 5.67 -3.39
N VAL A 162 -26.69 5.67 -2.37
CA VAL A 162 -25.41 4.94 -2.38
C VAL A 162 -25.65 3.44 -2.51
N MET A 163 -26.48 2.86 -1.65
CA MET A 163 -26.77 1.43 -1.64
C MET A 163 -27.35 0.95 -2.98
N VAL A 164 -28.33 1.66 -3.55
CA VAL A 164 -28.89 1.32 -4.87
C VAL A 164 -27.83 1.38 -5.97
N ASN A 165 -26.95 2.38 -5.97
CA ASN A 165 -25.88 2.45 -6.96
C ASN A 165 -24.89 1.30 -6.81
N LEU A 166 -24.52 0.96 -5.56
CA LEU A 166 -23.68 -0.20 -5.27
C LEU A 166 -24.35 -1.48 -5.77
N ALA A 167 -25.64 -1.71 -5.49
CA ALA A 167 -26.38 -2.90 -5.92
C ALA A 167 -26.35 -3.14 -7.45
N THR A 168 -26.15 -2.10 -8.27
CA THR A 168 -26.00 -2.26 -9.74
C THR A 168 -24.64 -2.81 -10.19
N LEU A 169 -23.69 -2.98 -9.27
CA LEU A 169 -22.38 -3.54 -9.56
C LEU A 169 -22.46 -5.07 -9.56
N PRO A 170 -21.88 -5.75 -10.56
CA PRO A 170 -21.74 -7.20 -10.53
C PRO A 170 -20.88 -7.54 -9.31
N PHE A 171 -21.41 -8.37 -8.42
CA PHE A 171 -20.83 -8.67 -7.13
C PHE A 171 -21.02 -10.17 -6.91
N VAL A 172 -19.90 -10.80 -6.57
CA VAL A 172 -19.66 -12.15 -6.06
C VAL A 172 -20.64 -13.27 -6.47
N HIS A 173 -20.24 -14.06 -7.47
CA HIS A 173 -20.79 -15.37 -7.82
C HIS A 173 -19.67 -16.45 -8.02
N SER A 174 -18.39 -16.12 -7.76
CA SER A 174 -17.23 -17.04 -7.79
C SER A 174 -15.97 -16.45 -7.14
N ASP A 175 -14.96 -17.27 -6.82
CA ASP A 175 -13.63 -16.84 -6.30
C ASP A 175 -13.00 -15.70 -7.12
N ILE A 176 -13.15 -15.76 -8.45
CA ILE A 176 -12.64 -14.74 -9.39
C ILE A 176 -13.28 -13.37 -9.12
N GLU A 177 -14.53 -13.35 -8.66
CA GLU A 177 -15.27 -12.12 -8.39
C GLU A 177 -14.95 -11.54 -7.00
N ILE A 178 -14.55 -12.37 -6.03
CA ILE A 178 -14.03 -11.93 -4.73
C ILE A 178 -12.71 -11.18 -4.93
N ASP A 179 -11.78 -11.76 -5.69
CA ASP A 179 -10.51 -11.11 -6.05
C ASP A 179 -10.73 -9.75 -6.74
N MET A 180 -11.70 -9.68 -7.67
CA MET A 180 -12.04 -8.42 -8.35
C MET A 180 -12.60 -7.36 -7.41
N LEU A 181 -13.40 -7.76 -6.41
CA LEU A 181 -13.95 -6.83 -5.44
C LEU A 181 -12.87 -6.29 -4.49
N GLY A 182 -12.03 -7.19 -3.96
CA GLY A 182 -10.88 -6.80 -3.15
C GLY A 182 -9.97 -5.83 -3.89
N ASP A 183 -9.64 -6.14 -5.15
CA ASP A 183 -8.88 -5.25 -6.04
C ASP A 183 -9.53 -3.89 -6.26
N ALA A 184 -10.86 -3.86 -6.39
CA ALA A 184 -11.58 -2.61 -6.57
C ALA A 184 -11.64 -1.79 -5.27
N TYR A 185 -11.67 -2.46 -4.12
CA TYR A 185 -11.55 -1.85 -2.80
C TYR A 185 -10.15 -1.26 -2.57
N GLU A 186 -9.07 -1.99 -2.90
CA GLU A 186 -7.70 -1.47 -2.85
C GLU A 186 -7.51 -0.26 -3.77
N TYR A 187 -8.11 -0.31 -4.96
CA TYR A 187 -8.11 0.84 -5.86
C TYR A 187 -8.79 2.06 -5.23
N LEU A 188 -9.96 1.89 -4.59
CA LEU A 188 -10.63 2.99 -3.90
C LEU A 188 -9.77 3.55 -2.77
N ILE A 189 -9.15 2.69 -1.94
CA ILE A 189 -8.21 3.12 -0.90
C ILE A 189 -7.10 3.97 -1.52
N GLY A 190 -6.51 3.51 -2.62
CA GLY A 190 -5.49 4.24 -3.37
C GLY A 190 -5.97 5.59 -3.92
N GLN A 191 -7.20 5.67 -4.44
CA GLN A 191 -7.80 6.93 -4.89
C GLN A 191 -8.04 7.90 -3.72
N PHE A 192 -8.49 7.40 -2.57
CA PHE A 192 -8.67 8.23 -1.39
C PHE A 192 -7.32 8.71 -0.84
N ALA A 193 -6.28 7.86 -0.85
CA ALA A 193 -4.92 8.26 -0.53
C ALA A 193 -4.45 9.38 -1.48
N ALA A 194 -4.62 9.21 -2.80
CA ALA A 194 -4.25 10.24 -3.78
C ALA A 194 -4.89 11.61 -3.52
N ASN A 195 -6.11 11.63 -2.97
CA ASN A 195 -6.84 12.85 -2.66
C ASN A 195 -6.66 13.36 -1.22
N ALA A 196 -6.00 12.60 -0.32
CA ALA A 196 -5.83 12.94 1.09
C ALA A 196 -4.65 13.89 1.39
N GLY A 197 -3.90 14.31 0.36
CA GLY A 197 -2.79 15.25 0.51
C GLY A 197 -1.65 14.71 1.38
N LYS A 198 -1.20 15.49 2.38
CA LYS A 198 -0.04 15.10 3.23
C LYS A 198 -0.28 13.86 4.10
N LYS A 199 -1.54 13.55 4.44
CA LYS A 199 -1.90 12.38 5.26
C LYS A 199 -1.97 11.07 4.46
N ALA A 200 -1.85 11.15 3.15
CA ALA A 200 -1.99 10.01 2.24
C ALA A 200 -0.92 8.93 2.44
N GLY A 201 0.32 9.33 2.73
CA GLY A 201 1.44 8.41 2.91
C GLY A 201 1.44 7.67 4.26
N GLU A 202 0.53 8.01 5.18
CA GLU A 202 0.44 7.40 6.50
C GLU A 202 -0.29 6.04 6.48
N PHE A 203 -1.11 5.76 5.46
CA PHE A 203 -1.94 4.54 5.44
C PHE A 203 -1.87 3.71 4.16
N TYR A 204 -1.19 4.18 3.10
CA TYR A 204 -1.16 3.48 1.82
C TYR A 204 0.20 3.53 1.13
N THR A 205 0.71 2.37 0.75
CA THR A 205 1.93 2.21 -0.05
C THR A 205 1.57 2.02 -1.52
N PRO A 206 2.19 2.76 -2.47
CA PRO A 206 1.94 2.57 -3.90
C PRO A 206 2.13 1.11 -4.33
N GLN A 207 1.20 0.58 -5.13
CA GLN A 207 1.12 -0.86 -5.45
C GLN A 207 2.42 -1.43 -6.02
N GLN A 208 3.09 -0.67 -6.90
CA GLN A 208 4.33 -1.13 -7.54
C GLN A 208 5.50 -1.21 -6.54
N VAL A 209 5.55 -0.29 -5.57
CA VAL A 209 6.51 -0.39 -4.47
C VAL A 209 6.19 -1.58 -3.59
N SER A 210 4.91 -1.79 -3.24
CA SER A 210 4.47 -2.97 -2.49
C SER A 210 4.82 -4.28 -3.20
N LYS A 211 4.70 -4.32 -4.53
CA LYS A 211 5.08 -5.47 -5.36
C LYS A 211 6.57 -5.77 -5.28
N ILE A 212 7.44 -4.76 -5.27
CA ILE A 212 8.89 -4.94 -5.06
C ILE A 212 9.13 -5.57 -3.68
N LEU A 213 8.58 -5.00 -2.60
CA LEU A 213 8.76 -5.51 -1.24
C LEU A 213 8.31 -6.97 -1.12
N ALA A 214 7.10 -7.26 -1.60
CA ALA A 214 6.53 -8.61 -1.57
C ALA A 214 7.41 -9.61 -2.32
N LYS A 215 7.80 -9.31 -3.58
CA LYS A 215 8.66 -10.20 -4.39
C LYS A 215 10.05 -10.41 -3.79
N ILE A 216 10.60 -9.42 -3.09
CA ILE A 216 11.88 -9.52 -2.38
C ILE A 216 11.75 -10.48 -1.19
N VAL A 217 10.75 -10.28 -0.31
CA VAL A 217 10.64 -11.09 0.90
C VAL A 217 10.21 -12.54 0.64
N THR A 218 9.49 -12.78 -0.46
CA THR A 218 9.08 -14.12 -0.91
C THR A 218 10.10 -14.82 -1.82
N THR A 219 11.24 -14.19 -2.10
CA THR A 219 12.29 -14.79 -2.95
C THR A 219 12.71 -16.14 -2.38
N ASN A 220 12.56 -17.20 -3.19
CA ASN A 220 12.82 -18.60 -2.83
C ASN A 220 11.98 -19.14 -1.65
N LYS A 221 10.89 -18.46 -1.29
CA LYS A 221 10.01 -18.80 -0.16
C LYS A 221 8.54 -18.81 -0.62
N PRO A 222 8.08 -19.89 -1.29
CA PRO A 222 6.71 -19.98 -1.76
C PRO A 222 5.69 -20.13 -0.63
N ASN A 223 6.13 -20.53 0.57
CA ASN A 223 5.29 -20.66 1.75
C ASN A 223 5.91 -19.85 2.89
N LEU A 224 5.08 -19.05 3.56
CA LEU A 224 5.45 -18.25 4.73
C LEU A 224 4.49 -18.59 5.87
N LYS A 225 5.03 -18.93 7.04
CA LYS A 225 4.22 -19.22 8.22
C LYS A 225 3.64 -17.93 8.80
N ASN A 226 4.50 -16.97 9.13
CA ASN A 226 4.11 -15.72 9.78
C ASN A 226 4.67 -14.53 8.99
N VAL A 227 3.81 -13.61 8.56
CA VAL A 227 4.18 -12.35 7.89
C VAL A 227 3.78 -11.17 8.78
N TYR A 228 4.66 -10.17 8.92
CA TYR A 228 4.42 -9.03 9.79
C TYR A 228 4.62 -7.68 9.12
N ASP A 229 3.72 -6.75 9.40
CA ASP A 229 3.87 -5.33 9.13
C ASP A 229 3.57 -4.51 10.40
N PRO A 230 4.61 -3.94 11.05
CA PRO A 230 4.45 -3.16 12.28
C PRO A 230 3.81 -1.79 12.08
N THR A 231 3.50 -1.40 10.84
CA THR A 231 2.93 -0.09 10.48
C THR A 231 1.97 -0.31 9.32
N CYS A 232 1.03 -1.23 9.50
CA CYS A 232 0.37 -1.90 8.39
C CYS A 232 -0.54 -1.02 7.55
N GLY A 233 -0.92 0.17 8.04
CA GLY A 233 -1.80 1.06 7.32
C GLY A 233 -3.09 0.33 6.95
N SER A 234 -3.50 0.38 5.69
CA SER A 234 -4.66 -0.36 5.18
C SER A 234 -4.51 -1.87 5.09
N GLY A 235 -3.39 -2.46 5.51
CA GLY A 235 -3.09 -3.90 5.34
C GLY A 235 -2.75 -4.31 3.90
N SER A 236 -2.78 -3.39 2.94
CA SER A 236 -2.52 -3.67 1.52
C SER A 236 -1.14 -4.28 1.26
N LEU A 237 -0.13 -3.88 2.04
CA LEU A 237 1.22 -4.44 1.88
C LEU A 237 1.29 -5.90 2.34
N LEU A 238 0.60 -6.27 3.42
CA LEU A 238 0.47 -7.65 3.88
C LEU A 238 -0.24 -8.52 2.83
N LEU A 239 -1.39 -8.05 2.33
CA LEU A 239 -2.14 -8.74 1.27
C LEU A 239 -1.31 -8.91 0.00
N ARG A 240 -0.45 -7.93 -0.33
CA ARG A 240 0.46 -8.03 -1.48
C ARG A 240 1.46 -9.19 -1.32
N VAL A 241 1.93 -9.48 -0.10
CA VAL A 241 2.78 -10.65 0.16
C VAL A 241 2.01 -11.94 -0.12
N GLY A 242 0.74 -12.01 0.30
CA GLY A 242 -0.16 -13.14 0.04
C GLY A 242 -0.40 -13.47 -1.43
N ARG A 243 -0.25 -12.47 -2.32
CA ARG A 243 -0.32 -12.68 -3.78
C ARG A 243 0.94 -13.29 -4.38
N GLU A 244 2.06 -13.24 -3.67
CA GLU A 244 3.36 -13.73 -4.16
C GLU A 244 3.80 -15.03 -3.46
N ALA A 245 3.17 -15.40 -2.33
CA ALA A 245 3.43 -16.64 -1.58
C ALA A 245 2.19 -17.09 -0.79
N ASP A 246 2.11 -18.38 -0.47
CA ASP A 246 1.11 -18.91 0.47
C ASP A 246 1.48 -18.51 1.90
N VAL A 247 0.69 -17.61 2.49
CA VAL A 247 0.91 -17.07 3.83
C VAL A 247 -0.07 -17.71 4.81
N ARG A 248 0.43 -18.38 5.84
CA ARG A 248 -0.43 -19.02 6.84
C ARG A 248 -1.09 -18.01 7.78
N PHE A 249 -0.31 -17.09 8.36
CA PHE A 249 -0.78 -16.07 9.29
C PHE A 249 -0.22 -14.67 8.96
N TYR A 250 -1.11 -13.69 8.97
CA TYR A 250 -0.79 -12.26 8.82
C TYR A 250 -0.84 -11.54 10.16
N TYR A 251 0.17 -10.74 10.44
CA TYR A 251 0.26 -9.93 11.64
C TYR A 251 0.45 -8.47 11.26
N GLY A 252 -0.30 -7.58 11.88
CA GLY A 252 -0.23 -6.15 11.62
C GLY A 252 -0.35 -5.34 12.89
N GLN A 253 0.26 -4.16 12.92
CA GLN A 253 0.01 -3.19 13.98
C GLN A 253 -0.18 -1.81 13.35
N GLU A 254 -1.22 -1.10 13.78
CA GLU A 254 -1.56 0.21 13.25
C GLU A 254 -1.95 1.16 14.38
N TYR A 255 -1.39 2.37 14.37
CA TYR A 255 -1.62 3.36 15.42
C TYR A 255 -2.98 4.06 15.27
N ASN A 256 -3.38 4.40 14.04
CA ASN A 256 -4.61 5.12 13.78
C ASN A 256 -5.83 4.18 13.75
N ASN A 257 -6.77 4.38 14.69
CA ASN A 257 -7.98 3.55 14.80
C ASN A 257 -8.79 3.43 13.50
N THR A 258 -8.99 4.53 12.75
CA THR A 258 -9.72 4.48 11.47
C THR A 258 -8.99 3.63 10.43
N THR A 259 -7.67 3.73 10.38
CA THR A 259 -6.84 2.93 9.47
C THR A 259 -6.77 1.46 9.92
N PHE A 260 -6.77 1.22 11.23
CA PHE A 260 -6.85 -0.13 11.82
C PHE A 260 -8.14 -0.86 11.39
N ASN A 261 -9.30 -0.19 11.49
CA ASN A 261 -10.58 -0.73 11.00
C ASN A 261 -10.52 -1.00 9.49
N LEU A 262 -9.89 -0.10 8.73
CA LEU A 262 -9.68 -0.29 7.31
C LEU A 262 -8.84 -1.54 7.01
N ALA A 263 -7.79 -1.80 7.78
CA ALA A 263 -6.95 -2.99 7.62
C ALA A 263 -7.74 -4.28 7.82
N ARG A 264 -8.52 -4.38 8.91
CA ARG A 264 -9.36 -5.55 9.21
C ARG A 264 -10.41 -5.79 8.13
N MET A 265 -11.13 -4.74 7.70
CA MET A 265 -12.07 -4.84 6.57
C MET A 265 -11.38 -5.30 5.30
N ASN A 266 -10.18 -4.80 5.02
CA ASN A 266 -9.43 -5.14 3.81
C ASN A 266 -8.97 -6.61 3.81
N MET A 267 -8.57 -7.16 4.96
CA MET A 267 -8.22 -8.58 5.11
C MET A 267 -9.43 -9.47 4.79
N LEU A 268 -10.58 -9.18 5.42
CA LEU A 268 -11.81 -9.96 5.24
C LEU A 268 -12.33 -9.88 3.78
N LEU A 269 -12.23 -8.71 3.13
CA LEU A 269 -12.62 -8.54 1.72
C LEU A 269 -11.76 -9.33 0.73
N HIS A 270 -10.54 -9.66 1.11
CA HIS A 270 -9.64 -10.50 0.31
C HIS A 270 -9.68 -11.97 0.77
N ASP A 271 -10.78 -12.36 1.42
CA ASP A 271 -11.04 -13.73 1.89
C ASP A 271 -9.96 -14.28 2.83
N VAL A 272 -9.25 -13.40 3.54
CA VAL A 272 -8.38 -13.81 4.64
C VAL A 272 -9.28 -14.07 5.84
N ASN A 273 -9.54 -15.35 6.11
CA ASN A 273 -10.35 -15.78 7.25
C ASN A 273 -9.83 -15.16 8.57
N TYR A 274 -10.74 -14.79 9.48
CA TYR A 274 -10.41 -14.15 10.76
C TYR A 274 -9.39 -14.93 11.59
N THR A 275 -9.40 -16.27 11.50
CA THR A 275 -8.41 -17.13 12.18
C THR A 275 -6.98 -17.03 11.62
N ARG A 276 -6.80 -16.40 10.45
CA ARG A 276 -5.52 -16.29 9.73
C ARG A 276 -4.88 -14.92 9.83
N PHE A 277 -5.49 -13.94 10.47
CA PHE A 277 -4.85 -12.65 10.69
C PHE A 277 -5.03 -12.15 12.13
N LYS A 278 -4.10 -11.31 12.57
CA LYS A 278 -4.26 -10.52 13.79
C LYS A 278 -3.69 -9.13 13.56
N ILE A 279 -4.54 -8.11 13.67
CA ILE A 279 -4.12 -6.71 13.62
C ILE A 279 -4.32 -6.11 15.01
N ASP A 280 -3.34 -5.37 15.51
CA ASP A 280 -3.41 -4.67 16.80
C ASP A 280 -3.48 -3.15 16.62
N ASN A 281 -4.17 -2.44 17.52
CA ASN A 281 -4.33 -0.99 17.48
C ASN A 281 -3.59 -0.26 18.62
N ASP A 282 -2.29 -0.05 18.46
CA ASP A 282 -1.46 0.72 19.40
C ASP A 282 -0.17 1.21 18.73
N ASP A 283 0.64 2.01 19.42
CA ASP A 283 1.97 2.44 18.99
C ASP A 283 2.96 1.26 19.05
N THR A 284 3.42 0.80 17.90
CA THR A 284 4.40 -0.28 17.72
C THR A 284 5.70 -0.11 18.51
N LEU A 285 6.19 1.12 18.67
CA LEU A 285 7.45 1.36 19.38
C LEU A 285 7.25 1.35 20.89
N GLU A 286 6.15 1.91 21.38
CA GLU A 286 5.83 1.97 22.82
C GLU A 286 5.21 0.65 23.33
N ASN A 287 4.24 0.11 22.62
CA ASN A 287 3.41 -1.04 22.98
C ASN A 287 3.44 -2.11 21.87
N PRO A 288 4.55 -2.85 21.69
CA PRO A 288 4.61 -3.89 20.66
C PRO A 288 3.65 -5.05 20.99
N ALA A 289 2.77 -5.40 20.06
CA ALA A 289 1.68 -6.35 20.27
C ALA A 289 2.13 -7.83 20.33
N PHE A 290 2.94 -8.25 19.35
CA PHE A 290 3.20 -9.69 19.11
C PHE A 290 4.46 -10.22 19.80
N ARG A 291 4.63 -9.89 21.08
CA ARG A 291 5.81 -10.30 21.87
C ARG A 291 5.96 -11.82 21.87
N GLY A 292 7.15 -12.30 21.52
CA GLY A 292 7.48 -13.73 21.47
C GLY A 292 7.28 -14.39 20.10
N GLU A 293 6.59 -13.73 19.18
CA GLU A 293 6.48 -14.21 17.79
C GLU A 293 7.76 -13.94 16.99
N LYS A 294 7.94 -14.74 15.92
CA LYS A 294 8.95 -14.54 14.88
C LYS A 294 8.31 -14.66 13.50
N PHE A 295 8.86 -13.90 12.56
CA PHE A 295 8.26 -13.72 11.24
C PHE A 295 9.22 -14.08 10.11
N ASP A 296 8.73 -14.88 9.16
CA ASP A 296 9.48 -15.33 7.98
C ASP A 296 9.67 -14.19 6.96
N ALA A 297 8.72 -13.27 6.95
CA ALA A 297 8.77 -12.05 6.17
C ALA A 297 8.31 -10.86 7.01
N VAL A 298 9.07 -9.77 6.96
CA VAL A 298 8.68 -8.49 7.56
C VAL A 298 8.69 -7.41 6.46
N VAL A 299 7.56 -6.78 6.24
CA VAL A 299 7.39 -5.72 5.24
C VAL A 299 6.87 -4.48 5.92
N ALA A 300 7.35 -3.30 5.54
CA ALA A 300 6.84 -2.06 6.14
C ALA A 300 7.07 -0.82 5.28
N ASN A 301 6.18 0.15 5.47
CA ASN A 301 6.34 1.52 5.03
C ASN A 301 6.05 2.46 6.23
N PRO A 302 6.97 2.53 7.22
CA PRO A 302 6.74 3.26 8.44
C PRO A 302 6.61 4.77 8.18
N PRO A 303 5.97 5.54 9.09
CA PRO A 303 5.85 6.97 8.96
C PRO A 303 7.23 7.65 8.95
N TYR A 304 7.54 8.32 7.83
CA TYR A 304 8.88 8.84 7.58
C TYR A 304 9.30 9.87 8.61
N SER A 305 10.45 9.61 9.26
CA SER A 305 11.03 10.52 10.23
C SER A 305 10.03 10.93 11.32
N ALA A 306 9.16 10.01 11.74
CA ALA A 306 8.23 10.24 12.82
C ALA A 306 8.95 10.64 14.11
N LYS A 307 8.27 11.44 14.93
CA LYS A 307 8.71 11.67 16.30
C LYS A 307 8.32 10.46 17.14
N TRP A 308 9.15 10.15 18.13
CA TRP A 308 8.88 9.09 19.11
C TRP A 308 9.48 9.50 20.46
N SER A 309 9.16 8.80 21.55
CA SER A 309 9.59 9.22 22.88
C SER A 309 11.12 9.20 23.04
N ALA A 310 11.77 8.19 22.42
CA ALA A 310 13.14 7.76 22.68
C ALA A 310 13.44 7.81 24.18
N ASP A 311 12.54 7.24 24.98
CA ASP A 311 12.69 7.17 26.42
C ASP A 311 13.97 6.39 26.78
N PRO A 312 14.82 6.88 27.70
CA PRO A 312 16.04 6.18 28.08
C PRO A 312 15.81 4.74 28.57
N SER A 313 14.62 4.40 29.08
CA SER A 313 14.26 3.02 29.44
C SER A 313 14.35 2.04 28.26
N PHE A 314 14.24 2.51 27.01
CA PHE A 314 14.48 1.67 25.84
C PHE A 314 15.93 1.18 25.71
N LEU A 315 16.88 1.74 26.47
CA LEU A 315 18.23 1.18 26.55
C LEU A 315 18.27 -0.15 27.30
N ASP A 316 17.24 -0.49 28.06
CA ASP A 316 17.06 -1.79 28.70
C ASP A 316 16.15 -2.73 27.88
N ASP A 317 15.54 -2.25 26.79
CA ASP A 317 14.72 -3.03 25.88
C ASP A 317 15.60 -3.83 24.90
N GLU A 318 15.33 -5.12 24.76
CA GLU A 318 16.08 -6.04 23.87
C GLU A 318 16.06 -5.60 22.40
N ARG A 319 15.05 -4.82 21.98
CA ARG A 319 14.96 -4.27 20.62
C ARG A 319 16.05 -3.23 20.35
N PHE A 320 16.50 -2.47 21.35
CA PHE A 320 17.34 -1.28 21.15
C PHE A 320 18.66 -1.28 21.92
N SER A 321 18.74 -2.00 23.04
CA SER A 321 19.89 -2.03 23.95
C SER A 321 21.22 -2.39 23.28
N GLY A 322 21.21 -3.33 22.33
CA GLY A 322 22.42 -3.83 21.65
C GLY A 322 23.14 -2.84 20.73
N TYR A 323 22.51 -1.71 20.37
CA TYR A 323 22.99 -0.82 19.30
C TYR A 323 23.80 0.39 19.79
N GLY A 324 24.00 0.51 21.09
CA GLY A 324 24.80 1.56 21.74
C GLY A 324 24.15 2.95 21.78
N LYS A 325 23.17 3.24 20.92
CA LYS A 325 22.36 4.48 20.94
C LYS A 325 20.93 4.20 20.49
N LEU A 326 19.99 4.98 21.04
CA LEU A 326 18.63 5.07 20.52
C LEU A 326 18.59 5.97 19.28
N ALA A 327 17.65 5.70 18.38
CA ALA A 327 17.36 6.61 17.28
C ALA A 327 16.96 8.01 17.80
N PRO A 328 17.22 9.11 17.07
CA PRO A 328 16.88 10.45 17.54
C PRO A 328 15.37 10.62 17.78
N LYS A 329 14.97 11.40 18.79
CA LYS A 329 13.54 11.70 19.10
C LYS A 329 12.74 12.25 17.93
N SER A 330 13.39 12.93 16.99
CA SER A 330 12.78 13.51 15.80
C SER A 330 12.82 12.61 14.57
N LYS A 331 13.38 11.39 14.70
CA LYS A 331 13.66 10.44 13.62
C LYS A 331 13.55 9.00 14.13
N ALA A 332 12.33 8.45 14.11
CA ALA A 332 12.06 7.07 14.51
C ALA A 332 12.50 6.01 13.48
N ASP A 333 13.04 6.40 12.32
CA ASP A 333 13.34 5.52 11.18
C ASP A 333 14.13 4.26 11.61
N PHE A 334 15.26 4.43 12.34
CA PHE A 334 16.03 3.30 12.85
C PHE A 334 15.37 2.57 14.02
N ALA A 335 14.50 3.21 14.80
CA ALA A 335 13.75 2.51 15.84
C ALA A 335 12.79 1.48 15.22
N PHE A 336 12.12 1.83 14.11
CA PHE A 336 11.33 0.85 13.36
C PHE A 336 12.20 -0.28 12.77
N ILE A 337 13.36 0.04 12.19
CA ILE A 337 14.30 -1.00 11.68
C ILE A 337 14.70 -1.96 12.81
N GLN A 338 15.11 -1.43 13.96
CA GLN A 338 15.53 -2.22 15.11
C GLN A 338 14.40 -3.11 15.64
N HIS A 339 13.18 -2.56 15.72
CA HIS A 339 11.97 -3.31 16.06
C HIS A 339 11.77 -4.48 15.09
N MET A 340 11.73 -4.22 13.78
CA MET A 340 11.50 -5.26 12.78
C MET A 340 12.57 -6.35 12.79
N ILE A 341 13.84 -5.98 12.91
CA ILE A 341 14.96 -6.94 13.01
C ILE A 341 14.84 -7.81 14.27
N HIS A 342 14.39 -7.25 15.40
CA HIS A 342 14.17 -8.04 16.61
C HIS A 342 13.16 -9.16 16.37
N TYR A 343 12.05 -8.86 15.68
CA TYR A 343 10.96 -9.81 15.39
C TYR A 343 11.19 -10.69 14.15
N LEU A 344 12.15 -10.36 13.30
CA LEU A 344 12.51 -11.19 12.13
C LEU A 344 13.00 -12.58 12.56
N ASP A 345 12.53 -13.64 11.92
CA ASP A 345 13.09 -14.98 12.08
C ASP A 345 14.55 -15.05 11.58
N ASP A 346 15.35 -16.00 12.07
CA ASP A 346 16.75 -16.13 11.65
C ASP A 346 16.88 -16.43 10.15
N ASN A 347 15.94 -17.20 9.60
CA ASN A 347 15.85 -17.45 8.16
C ASN A 347 14.92 -16.46 7.45
N GLY A 348 14.41 -15.43 8.14
CA GLY A 348 13.46 -14.46 7.63
C GLY A 348 14.08 -13.43 6.67
N THR A 349 13.24 -12.81 5.84
CA THR A 349 13.63 -11.67 4.99
C THR A 349 12.80 -10.45 5.34
N MET A 350 13.45 -9.33 5.62
CA MET A 350 12.81 -8.06 5.88
C MET A 350 13.03 -7.10 4.72
N ALA A 351 12.00 -6.38 4.28
CA ALA A 351 12.11 -5.28 3.32
C ALA A 351 11.31 -4.07 3.81
N VAL A 352 11.96 -2.90 3.95
CA VAL A 352 11.32 -1.68 4.46
C VAL A 352 11.58 -0.49 3.54
N VAL A 353 10.55 0.31 3.27
CA VAL A 353 10.70 1.60 2.57
C VAL A 353 11.00 2.72 3.56
N LEU A 354 12.04 3.52 3.28
CA LEU A 354 12.48 4.62 4.12
C LEU A 354 12.96 5.82 3.28
N PRO A 355 13.01 7.04 3.84
CA PRO A 355 13.64 8.18 3.17
C PRO A 355 15.16 8.00 3.10
N HIS A 356 15.80 8.49 2.03
CA HIS A 356 17.27 8.35 1.82
C HIS A 356 18.14 8.82 2.99
N GLY A 357 17.64 9.72 3.86
CA GLY A 357 18.42 10.18 5.00
C GLY A 357 18.91 9.04 5.91
N VAL A 358 18.22 7.89 5.99
CA VAL A 358 18.69 6.73 6.77
C VAL A 358 20.03 6.17 6.27
N LEU A 359 20.35 6.40 4.99
CA LEU A 359 21.56 5.90 4.33
C LEU A 359 22.82 6.62 4.78
N PHE A 360 22.72 7.92 5.11
CA PHE A 360 23.90 8.77 5.30
C PHE A 360 23.87 9.66 6.55
N ARG A 361 22.73 9.80 7.25
CA ARG A 361 22.69 10.58 8.50
C ARG A 361 23.66 9.98 9.53
N GLY A 362 24.41 10.84 10.20
CA GLY A 362 25.46 10.47 11.15
C GLY A 362 24.95 10.32 12.60
N ALA A 363 25.82 10.62 13.56
CA ALA A 363 25.53 10.61 15.00
C ALA A 363 24.91 9.27 15.48
N ALA A 364 23.71 9.31 16.07
CA ALA A 364 23.05 8.12 16.60
C ALA A 364 22.71 7.11 15.50
N GLU A 365 22.11 7.56 14.40
CA GLU A 365 21.76 6.69 13.27
C GLU A 365 22.99 6.08 12.60
N GLY A 366 24.08 6.85 12.47
CA GLY A 366 25.36 6.32 11.98
C GLY A 366 25.93 5.23 12.89
N THR A 367 25.76 5.36 14.22
CA THR A 367 26.19 4.34 15.19
C THR A 367 25.38 3.05 15.03
N ILE A 368 24.05 3.17 14.94
CA ILE A 368 23.13 2.04 14.75
C ILE A 368 23.40 1.34 13.41
N ARG A 369 23.51 2.11 12.32
CA ARG A 369 23.79 1.61 10.97
C ARG A 369 25.11 0.86 10.91
N LYS A 370 26.17 1.43 11.48
CA LYS A 370 27.47 0.76 11.58
C LYS A 370 27.35 -0.58 12.31
N TYR A 371 26.65 -0.63 13.45
CA TYR A 371 26.46 -1.86 14.21
C TYR A 371 25.70 -2.95 13.42
N LEU A 372 24.64 -2.56 12.69
CA LEU A 372 23.87 -3.46 11.83
C LEU A 372 24.70 -4.09 10.71
N ILE A 373 25.69 -3.37 10.19
CA ILE A 373 26.55 -3.81 9.08
C ILE A 373 27.78 -4.56 9.61
N GLU A 374 28.56 -3.96 10.52
CA GLU A 374 29.84 -4.52 10.97
C GLU A 374 29.66 -5.66 11.98
N GLU A 375 28.81 -5.47 13.00
CA GLU A 375 28.71 -6.41 14.12
C GLU A 375 27.65 -7.48 13.88
N LYS A 376 26.53 -7.11 13.25
CA LYS A 376 25.43 -8.05 12.95
C LYS A 376 25.52 -8.64 11.56
N ASN A 377 26.10 -7.91 10.61
CA ASN A 377 26.12 -8.29 9.20
C ASN A 377 24.72 -8.62 8.64
N TYR A 378 23.71 -7.78 8.93
CA TYR A 378 22.31 -8.06 8.57
C TYR A 378 21.82 -7.35 7.30
N LEU A 379 22.46 -6.26 6.87
CA LEU A 379 22.05 -5.53 5.67
C LEU A 379 22.39 -6.34 4.41
N ASP A 380 21.41 -6.67 3.59
CA ASP A 380 21.59 -7.49 2.39
C ASP A 380 21.60 -6.68 1.09
N ALA A 381 20.71 -5.68 1.00
CA ALA A 381 20.62 -4.79 -0.17
C ALA A 381 20.08 -3.39 0.17
N VAL A 382 20.47 -2.41 -0.66
CA VAL A 382 19.98 -1.02 -0.66
C VAL A 382 19.47 -0.69 -2.05
N ILE A 383 18.18 -0.39 -2.18
CA ILE A 383 17.54 -0.12 -3.47
C ILE A 383 16.99 1.30 -3.47
N GLY A 384 17.56 2.19 -4.27
CA GLY A 384 17.06 3.55 -4.49
C GLY A 384 15.87 3.54 -5.42
N LEU A 385 14.76 4.17 -5.01
CA LEU A 385 13.57 4.33 -5.82
C LEU A 385 13.50 5.75 -6.42
N PRO A 386 12.75 5.92 -7.53
CA PRO A 386 12.44 7.22 -8.09
C PRO A 386 11.86 8.20 -7.06
N ALA A 387 12.16 9.48 -7.25
CA ALA A 387 11.47 10.55 -6.54
C ALA A 387 9.98 10.61 -6.94
N ASN A 388 9.16 11.28 -6.14
CA ASN A 388 7.75 11.57 -6.47
C ASN A 388 6.86 10.34 -6.76
N LEU A 389 7.17 9.18 -6.15
CA LEU A 389 6.32 7.98 -6.19
C LEU A 389 5.20 7.99 -5.14
N PHE A 390 5.49 8.54 -3.96
CA PHE A 390 4.59 8.48 -2.81
C PHE A 390 3.59 9.63 -2.80
N PHE A 391 2.40 9.39 -2.24
CA PHE A 391 1.44 10.46 -2.02
C PHE A 391 1.92 11.37 -0.88
N GLY A 392 1.72 12.67 -1.02
CA GLY A 392 2.06 13.65 0.02
C GLY A 392 3.54 14.02 0.14
N THR A 393 4.46 13.39 -0.61
CA THR A 393 5.88 13.76 -0.64
C THR A 393 6.52 13.51 -2.01
N SER A 394 7.42 14.41 -2.41
CA SER A 394 8.20 14.29 -3.64
C SER A 394 9.61 13.74 -3.39
N ILE A 395 9.95 13.40 -2.15
CA ILE A 395 11.30 12.92 -1.81
C ILE A 395 11.58 11.56 -2.46
N PRO A 396 12.84 11.29 -2.84
CA PRO A 396 13.26 9.93 -3.16
C PRO A 396 13.30 9.07 -1.90
N THR A 397 12.96 7.80 -2.09
CA THR A 397 12.90 6.78 -1.05
C THR A 397 13.82 5.62 -1.40
N SER A 398 14.13 4.78 -0.43
CA SER A 398 14.94 3.59 -0.62
C SER A 398 14.29 2.40 0.08
N ILE A 399 14.43 1.22 -0.50
CA ILE A 399 14.14 -0.05 0.17
C ILE A 399 15.43 -0.55 0.79
N LEU A 400 15.39 -0.86 2.08
CA LEU A 400 16.45 -1.60 2.76
C LEU A 400 16.00 -3.04 2.97
N VAL A 401 16.85 -3.98 2.56
CA VAL A 401 16.61 -5.42 2.75
C VAL A 401 17.53 -5.94 3.83
N PHE A 402 16.96 -6.64 4.82
CA PHE A 402 17.73 -7.25 5.91
C PHE A 402 17.45 -8.75 6.00
N LYS A 403 18.49 -9.52 6.31
CA LYS A 403 18.44 -10.96 6.62
C LYS A 403 19.38 -11.23 7.79
N LYS A 404 18.98 -12.06 8.75
CA LYS A 404 19.85 -12.43 9.88
C LYS A 404 20.92 -13.43 9.46
N CYS A 405 20.52 -14.47 8.75
CA CYS A 405 21.41 -15.46 8.15
C CYS A 405 21.62 -15.15 6.67
N ARG A 406 22.55 -14.23 6.35
CA ARG A 406 22.87 -13.91 4.96
C ARG A 406 23.65 -15.02 4.28
N GLU A 407 23.19 -15.42 3.10
CA GLU A 407 23.88 -16.34 2.20
C GLU A 407 25.12 -15.64 1.61
N ASP A 408 24.92 -14.48 1.00
CA ASP A 408 25.97 -13.60 0.47
C ASP A 408 26.50 -12.66 1.57
N SER A 409 27.25 -13.22 2.51
CA SER A 409 27.65 -12.52 3.75
C SER A 409 28.81 -11.52 3.61
N ASP A 410 29.47 -11.44 2.46
CA ASP A 410 30.67 -10.62 2.21
C ASP A 410 30.40 -9.32 1.43
N ASN A 411 29.17 -9.11 0.95
CA ASN A 411 28.81 -7.97 0.10
C ASN A 411 27.39 -7.44 0.32
N VAL A 412 27.15 -6.16 0.06
CA VAL A 412 25.82 -5.55 0.02
C VAL A 412 25.52 -5.11 -1.41
N LEU A 413 24.35 -5.50 -1.92
CA LEU A 413 23.91 -5.09 -3.25
C LEU A 413 23.32 -3.68 -3.20
N PHE A 414 23.82 -2.78 -4.03
CA PHE A 414 23.23 -1.47 -4.28
C PHE A 414 22.52 -1.49 -5.64
N ILE A 415 21.29 -0.99 -5.69
CA ILE A 415 20.53 -0.78 -6.92
C ILE A 415 20.08 0.68 -6.95
N ASP A 416 20.39 1.41 -8.02
CA ASP A 416 19.85 2.74 -8.29
C ASP A 416 18.76 2.65 -9.37
N ALA A 417 17.50 2.55 -8.93
CA ALA A 417 16.36 2.61 -9.81
C ALA A 417 15.77 4.02 -9.92
N SER A 418 16.51 5.08 -9.55
CA SER A 418 15.98 6.45 -9.52
C SER A 418 15.49 6.96 -10.87
N GLN A 419 15.99 6.41 -11.98
CA GLN A 419 15.59 6.72 -13.35
C GLN A 419 14.56 5.73 -13.95
N SER A 420 14.20 4.67 -13.21
CA SER A 420 13.21 3.66 -13.64
C SER A 420 11.79 4.15 -13.33
N PHE A 421 11.25 5.04 -14.16
CA PHE A 421 9.86 5.47 -14.04
C PHE A 421 9.31 6.09 -15.32
N GLU A 422 8.00 6.00 -15.50
CA GLU A 422 7.25 6.86 -16.39
C GLU A 422 6.81 8.13 -15.66
N LYS A 423 7.01 9.28 -16.29
CA LYS A 423 6.57 10.56 -15.73
C LYS A 423 5.06 10.70 -15.84
N GLY A 424 4.36 10.52 -14.73
CA GLY A 424 2.94 10.81 -14.64
C GLY A 424 2.65 12.30 -14.37
N LYS A 425 1.36 12.65 -14.31
CA LYS A 425 0.92 14.05 -14.15
C LYS A 425 1.25 14.61 -12.76
N ASN A 426 0.96 13.84 -11.71
CA ASN A 426 1.15 14.27 -10.31
C ASN A 426 2.27 13.47 -9.62
N GLN A 427 2.52 12.24 -10.09
CA GLN A 427 3.46 11.30 -9.53
C GLN A 427 4.19 10.55 -10.64
N ASN A 428 5.38 10.08 -10.33
CA ASN A 428 6.07 9.11 -11.16
C ASN A 428 5.43 7.74 -10.99
N LEU A 429 5.49 6.92 -12.03
CA LEU A 429 4.89 5.59 -12.06
C LEU A 429 5.99 4.58 -12.37
N LEU A 430 6.11 3.56 -11.52
CA LEU A 430 6.89 2.37 -11.83
C LEU A 430 6.06 1.50 -12.77
N THR A 431 6.65 1.06 -13.88
CA THR A 431 6.02 0.06 -14.75
C THR A 431 6.24 -1.35 -14.18
N ASP A 432 5.50 -2.34 -14.68
CA ASP A 432 5.75 -3.74 -14.32
C ASP A 432 7.17 -4.18 -14.76
N GLU A 433 7.68 -3.66 -15.88
CA GLU A 433 9.04 -3.92 -16.37
C GLU A 433 10.10 -3.34 -15.44
N ASP A 434 9.89 -2.13 -14.91
CA ASP A 434 10.79 -1.53 -13.91
C ASP A 434 10.86 -2.40 -12.64
N VAL A 435 9.70 -2.88 -12.16
CA VAL A 435 9.62 -3.74 -10.98
C VAL A 435 10.35 -5.06 -11.22
N ASP A 436 10.11 -5.70 -12.36
CA ASP A 436 10.73 -6.98 -12.68
C ASP A 436 12.25 -6.81 -12.82
N LYS A 437 12.73 -5.74 -13.47
CA LYS A 437 14.17 -5.43 -13.55
C LYS A 437 14.82 -5.28 -12.16
N ILE A 438 14.19 -4.53 -11.24
CA ILE A 438 14.70 -4.35 -9.87
C ILE A 438 14.77 -5.69 -9.14
N VAL A 439 13.70 -6.48 -9.21
CA VAL A 439 13.58 -7.76 -8.51
C VAL A 439 14.55 -8.81 -9.07
N GLU A 440 14.68 -8.91 -10.39
CA GLU A 440 15.62 -9.83 -11.02
C GLU A 440 17.08 -9.45 -10.71
N THR A 441 17.40 -8.16 -10.74
CA THR A 441 18.74 -7.68 -10.37
C THR A 441 19.05 -8.02 -8.90
N TYR A 442 18.08 -7.89 -8.00
CA TYR A 442 18.22 -8.32 -6.61
C TYR A 442 18.44 -9.82 -6.47
N ARG A 443 17.66 -10.64 -7.19
CA ARG A 443 17.75 -12.11 -7.13
C ARG A 443 19.06 -12.65 -7.69
N ASN A 444 19.56 -12.04 -8.77
CA ASN A 444 20.78 -12.49 -9.44
C ASN A 444 22.04 -11.84 -8.84
N ARG A 445 21.90 -10.77 -8.05
CA ARG A 445 22.99 -9.95 -7.49
C ARG A 445 24.01 -9.53 -8.55
N GLU A 446 23.51 -9.06 -9.69
CA GLU A 446 24.36 -8.68 -10.82
C GLU A 446 24.81 -7.21 -10.69
N THR A 447 26.06 -6.94 -11.03
CA THR A 447 26.55 -5.58 -11.30
C THR A 447 26.14 -5.19 -12.72
N ILE A 448 25.30 -4.17 -12.84
CA ILE A 448 24.79 -3.65 -14.10
C ILE A 448 25.22 -2.19 -14.19
N ASP A 449 25.86 -1.83 -15.30
CA ASP A 449 26.35 -0.47 -15.55
C ASP A 449 25.27 0.59 -15.27
N LYS A 450 25.62 1.59 -14.46
CA LYS A 450 24.75 2.69 -14.01
C LYS A 450 23.47 2.29 -13.27
N PHE A 451 23.30 1.02 -12.89
CA PHE A 451 22.06 0.53 -12.27
C PHE A 451 22.29 -0.25 -10.99
N SER A 452 23.33 -1.08 -10.90
CA SER A 452 23.60 -1.87 -9.70
C SER A 452 25.08 -2.15 -9.48
N TYR A 453 25.45 -2.29 -8.21
CA TYR A 453 26.82 -2.59 -7.80
C TYR A 453 26.84 -3.47 -6.56
N VAL A 454 27.68 -4.50 -6.58
CA VAL A 454 27.90 -5.41 -5.45
C VAL A 454 29.09 -4.92 -4.63
N ALA A 455 28.83 -4.12 -3.59
CA ALA A 455 29.88 -3.52 -2.77
C ALA A 455 30.35 -4.48 -1.69
N THR A 456 31.66 -4.61 -1.52
CA THR A 456 32.27 -5.37 -0.43
C THR A 456 32.07 -4.66 0.92
N LEU A 457 32.12 -5.40 2.02
CA LEU A 457 32.06 -4.81 3.36
C LEU A 457 33.23 -3.83 3.64
N ASP A 458 34.40 -4.07 3.04
CA ASP A 458 35.56 -3.19 3.16
C ASP A 458 35.31 -1.84 2.45
N GLU A 459 34.73 -1.84 1.25
CA GLU A 459 34.34 -0.59 0.56
C GLU A 459 33.30 0.20 1.35
N ILE A 460 32.38 -0.49 2.04
CA ILE A 460 31.38 0.16 2.90
C ILE A 460 32.06 0.77 4.13
N LYS A 461 33.04 0.08 4.70
CA LYS A 461 33.83 0.57 5.83
C LYS A 461 34.69 1.77 5.45
N ASP A 462 35.34 1.75 4.28
CA ASP A 462 36.12 2.85 3.74
C ASP A 462 35.26 4.08 3.43
N ASN A 463 33.97 3.87 3.15
CA ASN A 463 32.97 4.93 3.03
C ASN A 463 32.33 5.34 4.37
N ASP A 464 32.92 5.01 5.52
CA ASP A 464 32.41 5.32 6.87
C ASP A 464 30.97 4.82 7.10
N TYR A 465 30.62 3.67 6.53
CA TYR A 465 29.26 3.10 6.56
C TYR A 465 28.19 4.05 6.00
N ASN A 466 28.57 4.93 5.08
CA ASN A 466 27.68 5.81 4.36
C ASN A 466 27.09 5.07 3.14
N LEU A 467 25.83 4.68 3.23
CA LEU A 467 25.13 3.91 2.21
C LEU A 467 24.53 4.80 1.09
N ASN A 468 24.98 6.05 0.95
CA ASN A 468 24.49 6.92 -0.12
C ASN A 468 24.81 6.29 -1.49
N ILE A 469 23.76 5.94 -2.24
CA ILE A 469 23.84 5.08 -3.43
C ILE A 469 24.86 5.58 -4.48
N PRO A 470 24.98 6.89 -4.78
CA PRO A 470 25.98 7.40 -5.72
C PRO A 470 27.45 7.17 -5.33
N ARG A 471 27.74 6.65 -4.13
CA ARG A 471 29.09 6.22 -3.74
C ARG A 471 29.47 4.84 -4.30
N TYR A 472 28.48 4.08 -4.74
CA TYR A 472 28.63 2.68 -5.15
C TYR A 472 28.17 2.46 -6.59
N VAL A 473 27.09 3.13 -7.00
CA VAL A 473 26.58 3.09 -8.37
C VAL A 473 26.89 4.43 -9.03
N ASP A 474 27.83 4.42 -9.98
CA ASP A 474 28.12 5.60 -10.79
C ASP A 474 27.05 5.73 -11.89
N THR A 475 26.18 6.72 -11.76
CA THR A 475 25.15 7.02 -12.76
C THR A 475 25.54 8.18 -13.67
N PHE A 476 26.79 8.63 -13.63
CA PHE A 476 27.24 9.74 -14.46
C PHE A 476 27.16 9.36 -15.95
N GLU A 477 26.57 10.23 -16.75
CA GLU A 477 26.66 10.17 -18.20
C GLU A 477 27.76 11.14 -18.63
N GLU A 478 28.86 10.62 -19.18
CA GLU A 478 29.84 11.46 -19.86
C GLU A 478 29.14 12.15 -21.04
N GLU A 479 29.09 13.48 -21.01
CA GLU A 479 28.59 14.27 -22.15
C GLU A 479 29.40 13.88 -23.40
N GLU A 480 28.73 13.63 -24.53
CA GLU A 480 29.44 13.33 -25.76
C GLU A 480 30.44 14.46 -26.06
N PRO A 481 31.71 14.12 -26.36
CA PRO A 481 32.71 15.14 -26.64
C PRO A 481 32.24 15.97 -27.82
N ILE A 482 32.12 17.28 -27.60
CA ILE A 482 31.77 18.22 -28.66
C ILE A 482 32.87 18.14 -29.73
N ASP A 483 32.50 17.78 -30.96
CA ASP A 483 33.40 17.83 -32.10
C ASP A 483 33.72 19.30 -32.42
N LEU A 484 34.87 19.76 -31.92
CA LEU A 484 35.32 21.14 -32.08
C LEU A 484 35.57 21.50 -33.55
N ASP A 485 35.94 20.53 -34.39
CA ASP A 485 36.16 20.74 -35.82
C ASP A 485 34.80 20.96 -36.52
N LEU A 486 33.79 20.17 -36.17
CA LEU A 486 32.42 20.35 -36.66
C LEU A 486 31.84 21.71 -36.23
N VAL A 487 32.02 22.10 -34.96
CA VAL A 487 31.56 23.40 -34.46
C VAL A 487 32.28 24.55 -35.19
N GLN A 488 33.58 24.42 -35.44
CA GLN A 488 34.34 25.42 -36.19
C GLN A 488 33.89 25.50 -37.66
N GLN A 489 33.58 24.36 -38.28
CA GLN A 489 33.01 24.29 -39.64
C GLN A 489 31.65 25.01 -39.68
N GLN A 490 30.76 24.71 -38.73
CA GLN A 490 29.45 25.36 -38.61
C GLN A 490 29.56 26.87 -38.41
N LEU A 491 30.48 27.34 -37.56
CA LEU A 491 30.73 28.78 -37.39
C LEU A 491 31.16 29.44 -38.70
N THR A 492 32.07 28.78 -39.44
CA THR A 492 32.56 29.28 -40.73
C THR A 492 31.42 29.34 -41.77
N ASP A 493 30.56 28.33 -41.79
CA ASP A 493 29.40 28.27 -42.70
C ASP A 493 28.36 29.35 -42.34
N ILE A 494 28.10 29.57 -41.05
CA ILE A 494 27.21 30.63 -40.57
C ILE A 494 27.78 32.02 -40.90
N ASP A 495 29.08 32.27 -40.70
CA ASP A 495 29.72 33.55 -41.07
C ASP A 495 29.61 33.83 -42.57
N LYS A 496 29.72 32.78 -43.38
CA LYS A 496 29.51 32.88 -44.83
C LYS A 496 28.05 33.19 -45.16
N GLU A 497 27.11 32.51 -44.54
CA GLU A 497 25.68 32.77 -44.72
C GLU A 497 25.30 34.20 -44.30
N ILE A 498 25.85 34.69 -43.18
CA ILE A 498 25.69 36.09 -42.76
C ILE A 498 26.22 37.03 -43.84
N THR A 499 27.42 36.77 -44.35
CA THR A 499 28.04 37.61 -45.41
C THR A 499 27.19 37.63 -46.68
N ASP A 500 26.68 36.48 -47.11
CA ASP A 500 25.85 36.34 -48.30
C ASP A 500 24.51 37.08 -48.13
N VAL A 501 23.86 36.92 -46.97
CA VAL A 501 22.61 37.62 -46.62
C VAL A 501 22.83 39.12 -46.49
N GLU A 502 23.93 39.57 -45.88
CA GLU A 502 24.29 40.99 -45.80
C GLU A 502 24.52 41.59 -47.19
N SER A 503 25.15 40.85 -48.10
CA SER A 503 25.33 41.29 -49.49
C SER A 503 23.99 41.46 -50.19
N GLU A 504 23.09 40.48 -50.06
CA GLU A 504 21.75 40.52 -50.65
C GLU A 504 20.93 41.70 -50.11
N ILE A 505 20.95 41.89 -48.78
CA ILE A 505 20.32 43.04 -48.13
C ILE A 505 20.90 44.36 -48.65
N ASN A 506 22.23 44.47 -48.76
CA ASN A 506 22.88 45.69 -49.24
C ASN A 506 22.52 46.00 -50.69
N ASP A 507 22.37 44.99 -51.55
CA ASP A 507 21.93 45.18 -52.92
C ASP A 507 20.48 45.67 -52.99
N TYR A 508 19.57 45.12 -52.18
CA TYR A 508 18.21 45.66 -52.04
C TYR A 508 18.21 47.10 -51.51
N LEU A 509 19.08 47.43 -50.55
CA LEU A 509 19.19 48.78 -50.01
C LEU A 509 19.74 49.79 -51.04
N LYS A 510 20.62 49.35 -51.96
CA LYS A 510 21.06 50.16 -53.11
C LYS A 510 19.93 50.39 -54.11
N GLU A 511 19.15 49.37 -54.44
CA GLU A 511 17.97 49.49 -55.33
C GLU A 511 16.93 50.47 -54.77
N LEU A 512 16.74 50.48 -53.45
CA LEU A 512 15.84 51.39 -52.75
C LEU A 512 16.41 52.82 -52.55
N GLY A 513 17.67 53.06 -52.92
CA GLY A 513 18.34 54.36 -52.77
C GLY A 513 18.67 54.75 -51.32
N VAL A 514 18.69 53.78 -50.41
CA VAL A 514 18.96 53.98 -48.97
C VAL A 514 20.46 53.85 -48.69
N LEU A 515 21.16 52.93 -49.36
CA LEU A 515 22.62 52.84 -49.35
C LEU A 515 23.20 53.68 -50.50
N LYS A 516 24.16 54.58 -50.19
CA LYS A 516 24.92 55.30 -51.22
C LYS A 516 26.13 54.47 -51.62
N ASN A 517 26.39 54.36 -52.92
CA ASN A 517 27.62 53.75 -53.43
C ASN A 517 28.79 54.65 -53.02
N ASP A 518 29.69 54.14 -52.16
CA ASP A 518 31.03 54.70 -52.01
C ASP A 518 31.96 54.17 -53.13
#